data_AF-A0A3S3YLT6-F1
#
_entry.id   AF-A0A3S3YLT6-F1
#
_cell.length_a   1.000
_cell.length_b   1.000
_cell.length_c   1.000
_cell.angle_alpha   90.00
_cell.angle_beta   90.00
_cell.angle_gamma   90.00
#
_symmetry.space_group_name_H-M   'P 1'
#
loop_
_entity.id
_entity.type
_entity.pdbx_description
1 polymer ?
#
loop_
_entity_poly.entity_id
_entity_poly.type
_entity_poly.pdbx_seq_one_letter_code
_entity_poly.pdbx_strand_id
1 'polypeptide(L)'
;MRSKSSRSSCREGALHIWHIDAVGGRLHHHTRALRDTPACCLLIGEPGAQGDPLTHPRLSLQARAVFPDDGHEARLGLWLKAHPKARIYAGLPDFRFLRFEPVAGFLNGGFGRAFRFTPEELRP
;
A
#
# COMPACT_ATOMS: atom_id res chain seq x y z
N MET A 1 -31.36 1.44 5.91
CA MET A 1 -31.09 1.35 4.46
C MET A 1 -29.59 1.49 4.22
N ARG A 2 -28.95 0.48 3.61
CA ARG A 2 -27.48 0.41 3.42
C ARG A 2 -27.11 1.27 2.21
N SER A 3 -26.37 2.36 2.42
CA SER A 3 -25.78 3.11 1.31
C SER A 3 -24.65 2.28 0.68
N LYS A 4 -24.84 1.86 -0.58
CA LYS A 4 -23.84 1.12 -1.36
C LYS A 4 -22.65 2.00 -1.80
N SER A 5 -22.75 3.32 -1.66
CA SER A 5 -21.81 4.28 -2.26
C SER A 5 -20.48 4.42 -1.51
N SER A 6 -20.40 4.06 -0.22
CA SER A 6 -19.12 4.12 0.52
C SER A 6 -18.24 2.88 0.33
N ARG A 7 -18.79 1.78 -0.21
CA ARG A 7 -18.02 0.56 -0.54
C ARG A 7 -17.42 0.60 -1.94
N SER A 8 -18.00 1.40 -2.86
CA SER A 8 -17.63 1.37 -4.28
C SER A 8 -16.31 2.09 -4.57
N SER A 9 -15.92 3.08 -3.77
CA SER A 9 -14.67 3.85 -3.99
C SER A 9 -13.38 3.06 -3.71
N CYS A 10 -13.45 1.89 -3.06
CA CYS A 10 -12.27 1.05 -2.78
C CYS A 10 -12.04 -0.05 -3.83
N ARG A 11 -12.85 -0.12 -4.90
CA ARG A 11 -12.83 -1.25 -5.87
C ARG A 11 -12.02 -1.01 -7.14
N GLU A 12 -11.52 0.19 -7.38
CA GLU A 12 -10.73 0.50 -8.57
C GLU A 12 -9.26 0.70 -8.20
N GLY A 13 -8.52 -0.40 -8.25
CA GLY A 13 -7.10 -0.44 -7.98
C GLY A 13 -6.76 -1.66 -7.17
N ALA A 14 -6.36 -2.73 -7.86
CA ALA A 14 -5.68 -3.85 -7.25
C ALA A 14 -4.63 -3.32 -6.26
N LEU A 15 -4.84 -3.51 -4.95
CA LEU A 15 -3.90 -3.10 -3.91
C LEU A 15 -2.68 -4.03 -3.91
N HIS A 16 -2.02 -4.18 -5.05
CA HIS A 16 -0.59 -4.39 -5.04
C HIS A 16 0.03 -3.04 -4.71
N ILE A 17 0.06 -2.70 -3.42
CA ILE A 17 0.89 -1.60 -2.96
C ILE A 17 2.31 -2.08 -3.17
N TRP A 18 2.93 -1.63 -4.25
CA TRP A 18 4.33 -1.85 -4.52
C TRP A 18 5.11 -0.75 -3.83
N HIS A 19 5.83 -1.09 -2.76
CA HIS A 19 6.83 -0.18 -2.22
C HIS A 19 8.20 -0.52 -2.79
N ILE A 20 9.02 0.52 -2.93
CA ILE A 20 10.36 0.42 -3.49
C ILE A 20 11.34 0.61 -2.37
N ASP A 21 12.12 -0.43 -2.15
CA ASP A 21 13.22 -0.40 -1.21
C ASP A 21 14.54 -0.48 -1.95
N ALA A 22 15.47 0.41 -1.62
CA ALA A 22 16.87 0.31 -1.97
C ALA A 22 17.61 -0.42 -0.83
N VAL A 23 17.97 -1.67 -1.01
CA VAL A 23 18.70 -2.50 -0.02
C VAL A 23 20.24 -2.33 -0.11
N GLY A 24 20.76 -1.14 0.21
CA GLY A 24 22.16 -0.78 -0.06
C GLY A 24 22.74 0.02 1.09
N GLY A 25 23.05 -0.66 2.20
CA GLY A 25 23.73 -0.09 3.35
C GLY A 25 22.86 0.83 4.21
N ARG A 26 22.44 0.35 5.38
CA ARG A 26 21.97 1.14 6.55
C ARG A 26 20.81 2.13 6.37
N LEU A 27 20.24 2.35 5.18
CA LEU A 27 19.38 3.51 4.92
C LEU A 27 17.86 3.28 5.04
N HIS A 28 17.36 2.04 5.01
CA HIS A 28 15.92 1.80 5.09
C HIS A 28 15.58 0.84 6.24
N HIS A 29 15.39 1.42 7.43
CA HIS A 29 15.07 0.69 8.66
C HIS A 29 13.80 -0.16 8.52
N HIS A 30 12.82 0.31 7.74
CA HIS A 30 11.58 -0.42 7.52
C HIS A 30 11.79 -1.70 6.69
N THR A 31 12.68 -1.70 5.70
CA THR A 31 12.95 -2.92 4.90
C THR A 31 13.51 -4.04 5.77
N ARG A 32 14.47 -3.71 6.63
CA ARG A 32 15.03 -4.68 7.59
C ARG A 32 13.94 -5.16 8.54
N ALA A 33 13.18 -4.24 9.13
CA ALA A 33 12.09 -4.59 10.03
C ALA A 33 11.06 -5.51 9.37
N LEU A 34 10.70 -5.26 8.10
CA LEU A 34 9.73 -6.07 7.36
C LEU A 34 10.28 -7.43 6.93
N ARG A 35 11.59 -7.57 6.73
CA ARG A 35 12.23 -8.87 6.52
C ARG A 35 12.24 -9.71 7.81
N ASP A 36 12.54 -9.07 8.93
CA ASP A 36 12.62 -9.73 10.25
C ASP A 36 11.21 -10.04 10.80
N THR A 37 10.24 -9.16 10.56
CA THR A 37 8.84 -9.28 11.01
C THR A 37 7.91 -8.73 9.94
N PRO A 38 7.31 -9.60 9.10
CA PRO A 38 6.56 -9.17 7.92
C PRO A 38 5.16 -8.65 8.23
N ALA A 39 4.68 -8.78 9.48
CA ALA A 39 3.39 -8.22 9.87
C ALA A 39 3.47 -6.69 10.00
N CYS A 40 2.63 -5.98 9.25
CA CYS A 40 2.66 -4.51 9.19
C CYS A 40 1.26 -3.90 9.05
N CYS A 41 1.18 -2.58 9.20
CA CYS A 41 -0.03 -1.80 8.95
C CYS A 41 0.32 -0.57 8.12
N LEU A 42 -0.49 -0.28 7.11
CA LEU A 42 -0.38 0.89 6.26
C LEU A 42 -1.51 1.85 6.60
N LEU A 43 -1.20 3.15 6.71
CA LEU A 43 -2.22 4.19 6.78
C LEU A 43 -2.39 4.80 5.40
N ILE A 44 -3.56 4.60 4.81
CA ILE A 44 -3.88 5.03 3.45
C ILE A 44 -4.99 6.07 3.53
N GLY A 45 -4.74 7.25 3.00
CA GLY A 45 -5.71 8.34 2.96
C GLY A 45 -5.05 9.59 2.43
N GLU A 46 -5.84 10.45 1.81
CA GLU A 46 -5.39 11.76 1.35
C GLU A 46 -5.89 12.81 2.34
N PRO A 47 -5.01 13.42 3.15
CA PRO A 47 -5.43 14.57 3.94
C PRO A 47 -5.77 15.71 2.98
N GLY A 48 -6.98 16.26 3.10
CA GLY A 48 -7.36 17.45 2.35
C GLY A 48 -6.46 18.64 2.68
N ALA A 49 -6.39 19.61 1.78
CA ALA A 49 -5.52 20.79 1.93
C ALA A 49 -5.90 21.71 3.12
N GLN A 50 -7.09 21.55 3.69
CA GLN A 50 -7.65 22.38 4.77
C GLN A 50 -8.49 21.54 5.74
N GLY A 51 -8.79 22.10 6.91
CA GLY A 51 -9.63 21.49 7.94
C GLY A 51 -8.88 20.60 8.93
N ASP A 52 -9.62 20.01 9.88
CA ASP A 52 -9.07 19.08 10.87
C ASP A 52 -8.68 17.75 10.19
N PRO A 53 -7.39 17.34 10.25
CA PRO A 53 -6.93 16.08 9.68
C PRO A 53 -7.71 14.83 10.13
N LEU A 54 -8.30 14.86 11.33
CA LEU A 54 -9.06 13.73 11.88
C LEU A 54 -10.41 13.52 11.19
N THR A 55 -10.87 14.49 10.40
CA THR A 55 -12.13 14.41 9.64
C THR A 55 -11.98 13.72 8.30
N HIS A 56 -10.75 13.61 7.79
CA HIS A 56 -10.47 13.02 6.48
C HIS A 56 -10.58 11.48 6.52
N PRO A 57 -11.15 10.85 5.46
CA PRO A 57 -11.20 9.41 5.33
C PRO A 57 -9.80 8.78 5.32
N ARG A 58 -9.63 7.71 6.09
CA ARG A 58 -8.38 6.96 6.21
C ARG A 58 -8.65 5.48 6.45
N LEU A 59 -7.91 4.63 5.74
CA LEU A 59 -7.89 3.20 5.88
C LEU A 59 -6.62 2.79 6.62
N SER A 60 -6.77 2.13 7.76
CA SER A 60 -5.68 1.32 8.33
C SER A 60 -5.74 -0.07 7.72
N LEU A 61 -4.76 -0.42 6.90
CA LEU A 61 -4.65 -1.70 6.22
C LEU A 61 -3.62 -2.57 6.93
N GLN A 62 -4.09 -3.56 7.68
CA GLN A 62 -3.23 -4.63 8.18
C GLN A 62 -2.82 -5.52 7.01
N ALA A 63 -1.53 -5.81 6.90
CA ALA A 63 -0.98 -6.59 5.81
C ALA A 63 0.23 -7.42 6.25
N ARG A 64 0.60 -8.37 5.39
CA ARG A 64 1.90 -9.05 5.44
C ARG A 64 2.76 -8.58 4.28
N ALA A 65 3.97 -8.12 4.57
CA ALA A 65 4.98 -7.77 3.58
C ALA A 65 5.60 -9.04 2.97
N VAL A 66 5.68 -9.09 1.64
CA VAL A 66 6.27 -10.17 0.86
C VAL A 66 7.26 -9.58 -0.14
N PHE A 67 8.50 -10.07 -0.12
CA PHE A 67 9.52 -9.77 -1.13
C PHE A 67 9.51 -10.90 -2.16
N PRO A 68 8.95 -10.69 -3.37
CA PRO A 68 8.86 -11.76 -4.35
C PRO A 68 10.22 -11.97 -5.04
N ASP A 69 10.63 -13.22 -5.17
CA ASP A 69 11.90 -13.60 -5.81
C ASP A 69 11.81 -13.71 -7.35
N ASP A 70 10.59 -13.75 -7.89
CA ASP A 70 10.31 -13.91 -9.30
C ASP A 70 9.80 -12.60 -9.95
N GLY A 71 9.53 -12.62 -11.26
CA GLY A 71 8.73 -11.60 -11.94
C GLY A 71 9.25 -10.15 -11.92
N HIS A 72 10.50 -9.93 -11.48
CA HIS A 72 11.07 -8.60 -11.28
C HIS A 72 11.01 -7.74 -12.55
N GLU A 73 11.54 -8.24 -13.66
CA GLU A 73 11.62 -7.50 -14.93
C GLU A 73 10.25 -7.12 -15.49
N ALA A 74 9.27 -8.02 -15.38
CA ALA A 74 7.90 -7.76 -15.82
C ALA A 74 7.26 -6.63 -15.01
N ARG A 75 7.40 -6.65 -13.68
CA ARG A 75 6.91 -5.58 -12.80
C ARG A 75 7.65 -4.28 -13.04
N LEU A 76 8.97 -4.34 -13.24
CA LEU A 76 9.78 -3.17 -13.51
C LEU A 76 9.32 -2.46 -14.80
N GLY A 77 9.08 -3.23 -15.87
CA GLY A 77 8.56 -2.71 -17.12
C GLY A 77 7.19 -2.04 -16.97
N LEU A 78 6.26 -2.65 -16.22
CA LEU A 78 4.94 -2.05 -15.94
C LEU A 78 5.07 -0.77 -15.09
N TRP A 79 5.91 -0.82 -14.06
CA TRP A 79 6.06 0.28 -13.12
C TRP A 79 6.72 1.50 -13.77
N LEU A 80 7.74 1.31 -14.62
CA LEU A 80 8.41 2.41 -15.33
C LEU A 80 7.51 3.05 -16.41
N LYS A 81 6.54 2.33 -16.96
CA LYS A 81 5.52 2.94 -17.85
C LYS A 81 4.67 3.95 -17.09
N ALA A 82 4.27 3.62 -15.85
CA ALA A 82 3.48 4.51 -15.01
C ALA A 82 4.34 5.60 -14.32
N HIS A 83 5.61 5.32 -14.04
CA HIS A 83 6.52 6.20 -13.31
C HIS A 83 7.86 6.43 -14.04
N PRO A 84 7.88 7.11 -15.19
CA PRO A 84 9.10 7.22 -16.01
C PRO A 84 10.28 7.87 -15.29
N LYS A 85 10.02 8.86 -14.43
CA LYS A 85 11.04 9.58 -13.65
C LYS A 85 11.80 8.67 -12.68
N ALA A 86 11.22 7.54 -12.34
CA ALA A 86 11.73 6.67 -11.31
C ALA A 86 12.77 5.65 -11.85
N ARG A 87 13.10 5.74 -13.15
CA ARG A 87 14.20 5.02 -13.81
C ARG A 87 15.56 5.23 -13.13
N ILE A 88 15.78 6.40 -12.51
CA ILE A 88 17.01 6.68 -11.74
C ILE A 88 17.16 5.75 -10.53
N TYR A 89 16.04 5.32 -9.93
CA TYR A 89 16.04 4.39 -8.79
C TYR A 89 16.07 2.94 -9.25
N ALA A 90 15.40 2.62 -10.36
CA ALA A 90 15.37 1.28 -10.94
C ALA A 90 16.75 0.70 -11.29
N GLY A 91 17.72 1.56 -11.57
CA GLY A 91 19.10 1.14 -11.86
C GLY A 91 19.94 0.86 -10.62
N LEU A 92 19.44 1.13 -9.41
CA LEU A 92 20.15 0.85 -8.18
C LEU A 92 20.18 -0.67 -7.94
N PRO A 93 21.34 -1.26 -7.56
CA PRO A 93 21.53 -2.72 -7.49
C PRO A 93 20.61 -3.41 -6.48
N ASP A 94 20.03 -2.61 -5.60
CA ASP A 94 19.31 -2.98 -4.43
C ASP A 94 17.83 -2.58 -4.49
N PHE A 95 17.39 -2.02 -5.62
CA PHE A 95 16.00 -1.76 -5.92
C PHE A 95 15.21 -3.06 -5.89
N ARG A 96 14.21 -3.15 -5.01
CA ARG A 96 13.34 -4.32 -4.90
C ARG A 96 11.88 -3.90 -4.81
N PHE A 97 11.03 -4.74 -5.39
CA PHE A 97 9.59 -4.66 -5.22
C PHE A 97 9.17 -5.36 -3.93
N LEU A 98 8.37 -4.66 -3.13
CA LEU A 98 7.68 -5.23 -1.98
C LEU A 98 6.18 -5.32 -2.27
N ARG A 99 5.55 -6.47 -1.99
CA ARG A 99 4.11 -6.69 -2.08
C ARG A 99 3.49 -6.73 -0.69
N PHE A 100 2.36 -6.07 -0.49
CA PHE A 100 1.56 -6.22 0.72
C PHE A 100 0.37 -7.13 0.47
N GLU A 101 0.25 -8.19 1.27
CA GLU A 101 -0.91 -9.10 1.29
C GLU A 101 -1.90 -8.64 2.37
N PRO A 102 -3.10 -8.14 2.00
CA PRO A 102 -4.07 -7.66 2.99
C PRO A 102 -4.55 -8.74 3.96
N VAL A 103 -4.62 -8.37 5.23
CA VAL A 103 -5.16 -9.20 6.34
C VAL A 103 -6.48 -8.64 6.87
N ALA A 104 -6.58 -7.32 7.01
CA ALA A 104 -7.82 -6.65 7.37
C ALA A 104 -7.73 -5.16 7.07
N GLY A 105 -8.87 -4.55 6.77
CA GLY A 105 -8.98 -3.11 6.56
C GLY A 105 -9.88 -2.48 7.61
N PHE A 106 -9.49 -1.31 8.13
CA PHE A 106 -10.28 -0.52 9.06
C PHE A 106 -10.42 0.89 8.50
N LEU A 107 -11.55 1.18 7.87
CA LEU A 107 -11.85 2.49 7.31
C LEU A 107 -12.51 3.34 8.37
N ASN A 108 -11.87 4.46 8.68
CA ASN A 108 -12.51 5.61 9.29
C ASN A 108 -12.87 6.59 8.17
N GLY A 109 -14.15 6.67 7.82
CA GLY A 109 -14.67 7.53 6.76
C GLY A 109 -15.15 8.90 7.23
N GLY A 110 -14.78 9.34 8.44
CA GLY A 110 -15.29 10.54 9.10
C GLY A 110 -16.46 10.25 10.06
N PHE A 111 -17.26 11.27 10.38
CA PHE A 111 -18.28 11.20 11.42
C PHE A 111 -19.26 10.03 11.23
N GLY A 112 -19.32 9.14 12.23
CA GLY A 112 -20.25 8.00 12.27
C GLY A 112 -20.01 6.89 11.23
N ARG A 113 -18.90 6.94 10.48
CA ARG A 113 -18.62 6.00 9.38
C ARG A 113 -17.36 5.20 9.66
N ALA A 114 -17.51 4.05 10.29
CA ALA A 114 -16.43 3.08 10.49
C ALA A 114 -16.79 1.75 9.84
N PHE A 115 -15.87 1.19 9.05
CA PHE A 115 -16.07 -0.09 8.36
C PHE A 115 -14.87 -0.99 8.54
N ARG A 116 -15.14 -2.29 8.71
CA ARG A 116 -14.12 -3.34 8.66
C ARG A 116 -14.23 -4.10 7.34
N PHE A 117 -13.10 -4.35 6.71
CA PHE A 117 -12.98 -5.18 5.50
C PHE A 117 -12.24 -6.47 5.80
N THR A 118 -12.75 -7.55 5.22
CA THR A 118 -12.10 -8.87 5.18
C THR A 118 -11.01 -8.91 4.10
N PRO A 119 -10.05 -9.86 4.15
CA PRO A 119 -9.11 -10.08 3.06
C PRO A 119 -9.78 -10.21 1.69
N GLU A 120 -10.88 -10.95 1.61
CA GLU A 120 -11.62 -11.22 0.38
C GLU A 120 -12.24 -9.94 -0.20
N GLU A 121 -12.73 -9.04 0.65
CA GLU A 121 -13.25 -7.73 0.24
C GLU A 121 -12.16 -6.74 -0.20
N LEU A 122 -10.89 -7.01 0.13
CA LEU A 122 -9.72 -6.19 -0.21
C LEU A 122 -8.96 -6.72 -1.43
N ARG A 123 -9.34 -7.89 -1.95
CA ARG A 123 -8.79 -8.41 -3.19
C ARG A 123 -9.33 -7.61 -4.39
N PRO A 124 -8.51 -7.41 -5.44
CA PRO A 124 -8.94 -6.82 -6.70
C PRO A 124 -10.11 -7.58 -7.35
#